data_AF-A0A842HGX8-F1
#
_entry.id   AF-A0A842HGX8-F1
#
_cell.length_a   1.000
_cell.length_b   1.000
_cell.length_c   1.000
_cell.angle_alpha   90.00
_cell.angle_beta   90.00
_cell.angle_gamma   90.00
#
_symmetry.space_group_name_H-M   'P 1'
#
loop_
_entity.id
_entity.type
_entity.pdbx_description
1 polymer ?
#
loop_
_entity_poly.entity_id
_entity_poly.type
_entity_poly.pdbx_seq_one_letter_code
_entity_poly.pdbx_strand_id
1 'polypeptide(L)'
;MKSTLPTLLASFLLTSLTPFTLHADSLTVEGDLNVEASGTAQGDLTVDNKLTVNPGSGVKSAFTVEPNGVIWAGEGQSYNATEMIPEGPGARLMWIPQKGAFRAGYTWGTHWSIENIGVDSMSWGQFSSASGEGATAWGNSSARSIYATSWGDSSLSTGLNSTAWGEGGHATGIGSTAWGEWTFATGYYSTVWGSETVSDAYYSTAWGKGTIAESVSSTAFGAWNTGGYTHLDGGNSTNDGDKKWFDLDPLLEVGNGTYASRSNALTVIKNGQTTLQNKYWDEQNPTEIPADPDTELAGDQSSAGEALVVRGHARFGGNVTMPRQGDIWMGAFGNPEDSGQQGGS
;
A
#
# COMPACT_ATOMS: atom_id res chain seq x y z
N MET A 1 -5.07 72.91 -10.61
CA MET A 1 -5.17 73.10 -9.15
C MET A 1 -5.32 71.74 -8.50
N LYS A 2 -4.22 71.16 -8.01
CA LYS A 2 -4.24 70.01 -7.10
C LYS A 2 -4.60 70.56 -5.73
N SER A 3 -5.74 70.15 -5.18
CA SER A 3 -6.06 70.33 -3.77
C SER A 3 -5.82 68.97 -3.11
N THR A 4 -4.76 68.91 -2.32
CA THR A 4 -4.47 67.83 -1.38
C THR A 4 -5.41 67.96 -0.20
N LEU A 5 -6.38 67.05 -0.08
CA LEU A 5 -7.14 66.87 1.16
C LEU A 5 -6.22 66.27 2.23
N PRO A 6 -6.30 66.72 3.50
CA PRO A 6 -5.50 66.16 4.57
C PRO A 6 -6.03 64.77 4.95
N THR A 7 -5.11 63.85 5.21
CA THR A 7 -5.39 62.55 5.83
C THR A 7 -6.03 62.80 7.20
N LEU A 8 -7.33 62.55 7.31
CA LEU A 8 -8.07 62.72 8.56
C LEU A 8 -7.74 61.54 9.47
N LEU A 9 -6.80 61.71 10.39
CA LEU A 9 -6.58 60.75 11.48
C LEU A 9 -7.72 60.95 12.50
N ALA A 10 -8.87 60.34 12.25
CA ALA A 10 -10.00 60.39 13.16
C ALA A 10 -9.90 59.23 14.16
N SER A 11 -9.40 59.52 15.37
CA SER A 11 -9.65 58.64 16.53
C SER A 11 -11.12 58.77 16.91
N PHE A 12 -11.94 57.86 16.40
CA PHE A 12 -13.33 57.72 16.79
C PHE A 12 -13.45 56.82 18.02
N LEU A 13 -13.75 57.40 19.18
CA LEU A 13 -14.21 56.64 20.33
C LEU A 13 -15.74 56.51 20.22
N LEU A 14 -16.23 55.45 19.56
CA LEU A 14 -17.67 55.17 19.51
C LEU A 14 -18.11 54.55 20.84
N THR A 15 -18.73 55.35 21.69
CA THR A 15 -19.38 54.91 22.93
C THR A 15 -20.91 54.82 22.80
N SER A 16 -21.44 54.83 21.57
CA SER A 16 -22.89 54.91 21.34
C SER A 16 -23.57 53.54 21.42
N LEU A 17 -24.65 53.45 22.20
CA LEU A 17 -25.52 52.27 22.38
C LEU A 17 -26.40 51.93 21.15
N THR A 18 -26.23 52.64 20.02
CA THR A 18 -27.00 52.42 18.80
C THR A 18 -26.18 51.63 17.77
N PRO A 19 -26.76 50.63 17.09
CA PRO A 19 -26.10 49.94 15.98
C PRO A 19 -25.62 50.95 14.94
N PHE A 20 -24.38 50.80 14.47
CA PHE A 20 -23.83 51.60 13.38
C PHE A 20 -23.38 50.67 12.25
N THR A 21 -23.52 51.15 11.01
CA THR A 21 -23.02 50.46 9.82
C THR A 21 -21.91 51.31 9.22
N LEU A 22 -20.74 50.72 9.03
CA LEU A 22 -19.63 51.38 8.33
C LEU A 22 -19.74 51.07 6.83
N HIS A 23 -19.97 52.10 6.01
CA HIS A 23 -19.85 52.01 4.55
C HIS A 23 -18.47 52.55 4.15
N ALA A 24 -17.52 51.68 3.86
CA ALA A 24 -16.19 52.06 3.38
C ALA A 24 -15.71 51.07 2.31
N ASP A 25 -14.94 51.55 1.32
CA ASP A 25 -14.33 50.69 0.30
C ASP A 25 -13.27 49.74 0.89
N SER A 26 -12.64 50.15 1.99
CA SER A 26 -11.68 49.33 2.75
C SER A 26 -11.62 49.77 4.22
N LEU A 27 -11.52 48.82 5.14
CA LEU A 27 -11.23 49.06 6.56
C LEU A 27 -9.84 48.50 6.90
N THR A 28 -8.94 49.35 7.40
CA THR A 28 -7.62 48.96 7.89
C THR A 28 -7.58 49.14 9.40
N VAL A 29 -7.25 48.09 10.15
CA VAL A 29 -7.11 48.14 11.61
C VAL A 29 -5.65 47.88 11.96
N GLU A 30 -4.97 48.86 12.54
CA GLU A 30 -3.58 48.77 13.00
C GLU A 30 -3.51 48.19 14.43
N GLY A 31 -4.15 47.04 14.63
CA GLY A 31 -4.30 46.38 15.93
C GLY A 31 -5.38 45.29 15.91
N ASP A 32 -5.84 44.87 17.09
CA ASP A 32 -6.91 43.88 17.20
C ASP A 32 -8.28 44.51 16.89
N LEU A 33 -9.03 43.91 15.97
CA LEU A 33 -10.44 44.23 15.75
C LEU A 33 -11.31 43.31 16.63
N ASN A 34 -11.76 43.82 17.78
CA ASN A 34 -12.68 43.10 18.64
C ASN A 34 -14.13 43.45 18.26
N VAL A 35 -14.88 42.49 17.72
CA VAL A 35 -16.29 42.67 17.32
C VAL A 35 -17.17 42.00 18.37
N GLU A 36 -17.67 42.79 19.32
CA GLU A 36 -18.58 42.30 20.37
C GLU A 36 -20.03 42.65 20.01
N ALA A 37 -20.85 41.62 19.77
CA ALA A 37 -22.29 41.80 19.65
C ALA A 37 -22.89 41.96 21.07
N SER A 38 -23.57 43.07 21.33
CA SER A 38 -24.30 43.26 22.59
C SER A 38 -25.63 42.48 22.55
N GLY A 39 -25.61 41.21 22.95
CA GLY A 39 -26.81 40.38 23.11
C GLY A 39 -26.65 38.93 22.62
N THR A 40 -27.75 38.16 22.66
CA THR A 40 -27.84 36.75 22.22
C THR A 40 -27.69 36.52 20.71
N ALA A 41 -27.31 37.55 19.94
CA ALA A 41 -27.15 37.45 18.50
C ALA A 41 -25.73 36.98 18.15
N GLN A 42 -25.58 35.69 17.86
CA GLN A 42 -24.51 35.20 16.98
C GLN A 42 -24.65 35.94 15.65
N GLY A 43 -23.69 36.81 15.33
CA GLY A 43 -23.57 37.45 14.03
C GLY A 43 -22.46 36.78 13.23
N ASP A 44 -22.73 36.42 11.98
CA ASP A 44 -21.73 35.90 11.05
C ASP A 44 -20.88 37.07 10.50
N LEU A 45 -19.56 36.93 10.51
CA LEU A 45 -18.68 37.80 9.73
C LEU A 45 -18.81 37.41 8.25
N THR A 46 -19.67 38.12 7.51
CA THR A 46 -19.83 37.92 6.07
C THR A 46 -18.80 38.78 5.34
N VAL A 47 -17.94 38.15 4.53
CA VAL A 47 -16.97 38.81 3.66
C VAL A 47 -17.33 38.52 2.21
N ASP A 48 -17.96 39.48 1.53
CA ASP A 48 -18.49 39.31 0.16
C ASP A 48 -17.40 39.24 -0.93
N ASN A 49 -16.16 39.59 -0.59
CA ASN A 49 -15.07 39.66 -1.54
C ASN A 49 -13.83 38.87 -1.08
N LYS A 50 -12.93 39.48 -0.31
CA LYS A 50 -11.65 38.87 0.07
C LYS A 50 -11.37 39.07 1.55
N LEU A 51 -11.15 37.99 2.30
CA LEU A 51 -10.58 38.06 3.65
C LEU A 51 -9.08 37.79 3.55
N THR A 52 -8.26 38.68 4.09
CA THR A 52 -6.80 38.53 4.10
C THR A 52 -6.27 38.77 5.51
N VAL A 53 -5.60 37.77 6.08
CA VAL A 53 -4.89 37.88 7.36
C VAL A 53 -3.41 38.12 7.07
N ASN A 54 -2.89 39.30 7.41
CA ASN A 54 -1.47 39.63 7.23
C ASN A 54 -0.75 39.56 8.58
N PRO A 55 0.32 38.75 8.72
CA PRO A 55 1.00 38.59 10.00
C PRO A 55 2.03 39.70 10.30
N GLY A 56 2.04 40.79 9.52
CA GLY A 56 2.93 41.94 9.71
C GLY A 56 3.92 42.19 8.56
N SER A 57 4.79 43.19 8.74
CA SER A 57 5.66 43.71 7.67
C SER A 57 6.65 42.65 7.14
N GLY A 58 6.58 42.39 5.83
CA GLY A 58 7.54 41.54 5.11
C GLY A 58 7.06 40.12 4.80
N VAL A 59 5.89 39.71 5.30
CA VAL A 59 5.28 38.40 5.01
C VAL A 59 4.04 38.62 4.14
N LYS A 60 3.96 37.92 3.01
CA LYS A 60 2.75 37.89 2.18
C LYS A 60 1.69 37.06 2.90
N SER A 61 0.49 37.64 3.03
CA SER A 61 -0.75 37.11 3.61
C SER A 61 -0.71 35.66 4.15
N ALA A 62 -0.89 35.50 5.46
CA ALA A 62 -0.92 34.21 6.14
C ALA A 62 -2.09 33.33 5.68
N PHE A 63 -3.24 33.95 5.42
CA PHE A 63 -4.45 33.26 4.97
C PHE A 63 -5.32 34.21 4.14
N THR A 64 -5.71 33.78 2.95
CA THR A 64 -6.62 34.50 2.06
C THR A 64 -7.73 33.57 1.60
N VAL A 65 -8.98 34.02 1.73
CA VAL A 65 -10.12 33.38 1.06
C VAL A 65 -10.60 34.31 -0.03
N GLU A 66 -10.65 33.81 -1.27
CA GLU A 66 -11.13 34.55 -2.43
C GLU A 66 -12.60 34.23 -2.77
N PRO A 67 -13.32 35.12 -3.50
CA PRO A 67 -14.74 34.93 -3.81
C PRO A 67 -15.04 33.69 -4.65
N ASN A 68 -14.03 33.17 -5.35
CA ASN A 68 -14.11 31.94 -6.13
C ASN A 68 -13.88 30.66 -5.30
N GLY A 69 -13.73 30.80 -3.97
CA GLY A 69 -13.49 29.69 -3.05
C GLY A 69 -12.03 29.24 -2.95
N VAL A 70 -11.08 29.93 -3.60
CA VAL A 70 -9.65 29.63 -3.45
C VAL A 70 -9.16 30.07 -2.07
N ILE A 71 -8.54 29.15 -1.34
CA ILE A 71 -7.85 29.42 -0.08
C ILE A 71 -6.35 29.48 -0.35
N TRP A 72 -5.74 30.65 -0.21
CA TRP A 72 -4.29 30.80 -0.20
C TRP A 72 -3.80 30.80 1.24
N ALA A 73 -2.87 29.92 1.58
CA ALA A 73 -2.24 29.93 2.90
C ALA A 73 -0.74 30.19 2.70
N GLY A 74 -0.29 31.45 2.79
CA GLY A 74 1.12 31.84 2.73
C GLY A 74 1.87 31.60 1.40
N GLU A 75 3.05 32.22 1.29
CA GLU A 75 4.04 31.94 0.24
C GLU A 75 5.34 31.44 0.90
N GLY A 76 5.65 30.15 0.77
CA GLY A 76 6.94 29.59 1.18
C GLY A 76 7.95 29.71 0.03
N GLN A 77 9.00 30.52 0.19
CA GLN A 77 10.06 30.70 -0.84
C GLN A 77 11.30 29.81 -0.61
N SER A 78 11.31 28.94 0.43
CA SER A 78 12.44 28.07 0.73
C SER A 78 12.06 26.90 1.65
N TYR A 79 12.60 25.71 1.36
CA TYR A 79 12.46 24.45 2.13
C TYR A 79 13.17 24.42 3.49
N ASN A 80 13.42 25.58 4.10
CA ASN A 80 14.16 25.72 5.35
C ASN A 80 13.24 26.18 6.47
N ALA A 81 12.39 25.28 6.95
CA ALA A 81 11.51 25.55 8.08
C ALA A 81 12.23 25.35 9.42
N THR A 82 12.46 26.43 10.15
CA THR A 82 12.81 26.43 11.59
C THR A 82 11.64 26.85 12.48
N GLU A 83 10.44 26.98 11.91
CA GLU A 83 9.26 27.46 12.62
C GLU A 83 8.80 26.40 13.65
N MET A 84 8.66 26.85 14.90
CA MET A 84 8.25 26.01 16.02
C MET A 84 6.75 25.71 15.89
N ILE A 85 6.41 24.55 15.33
CA ILE A 85 5.04 24.04 15.35
C ILE A 85 4.69 23.77 16.83
N PRO A 86 3.59 24.33 17.38
CA PRO A 86 3.22 24.08 18.77
C PRO A 86 3.12 22.59 19.04
N GLU A 87 3.82 22.04 20.03
CA GLU A 87 3.72 20.61 20.33
C GLU A 87 2.44 20.26 21.11
N GLY A 88 2.13 18.97 21.20
CA GLY A 88 1.12 18.46 22.13
C GLY A 88 -0.17 17.92 21.49
N PRO A 89 -1.00 17.24 22.30
CA PRO A 89 -2.16 16.51 21.80
C PRO A 89 -3.22 17.43 21.17
N GLY A 90 -4.03 16.88 20.29
CA GLY A 90 -5.20 17.57 19.73
C GLY A 90 -5.41 17.35 18.24
N ALA A 91 -6.57 17.80 17.76
CA ALA A 91 -6.92 17.85 16.34
C ALA A 91 -6.31 19.10 15.69
N ARG A 92 -5.74 18.96 14.50
CA ARG A 92 -5.21 20.10 13.72
C ARG A 92 -5.44 19.90 12.23
N LEU A 93 -5.47 21.04 11.54
CA LEU A 93 -5.32 21.17 10.10
C LEU A 93 -4.16 22.15 9.88
N MET A 94 -3.16 21.76 9.12
CA MET A 94 -1.94 22.53 8.90
C MET A 94 -1.58 22.51 7.42
N TRP A 95 -1.39 23.69 6.87
CA TRP A 95 -0.60 23.87 5.67
C TRP A 95 0.74 24.46 6.08
N ILE A 96 1.84 23.85 5.64
CA ILE A 96 3.20 24.28 5.95
C ILE A 96 3.84 24.75 4.63
N PRO A 97 3.69 26.05 4.26
CA PRO A 97 4.14 26.55 2.96
C PRO A 97 5.63 26.33 2.73
N GLN A 98 6.45 26.47 3.78
CA GLN A 98 7.90 26.25 3.71
C GLN A 98 8.25 24.82 3.34
N LYS A 99 7.41 23.83 3.66
CA LYS A 99 7.63 22.43 3.26
C LYS A 99 6.78 22.04 2.07
N GLY A 100 5.91 22.89 1.52
CA GLY A 100 4.89 22.44 0.56
C GLY A 100 3.98 21.34 1.12
N ALA A 101 3.86 21.24 2.45
CA ALA A 101 3.28 20.07 3.10
C ALA A 101 1.89 20.35 3.64
N PHE A 102 1.01 19.35 3.56
CA PHE A 102 -0.34 19.40 4.12
C PHE A 102 -0.53 18.31 5.16
N ARG A 103 -1.05 18.69 6.33
CA ARG A 103 -1.30 17.73 7.40
C ARG A 103 -2.62 17.99 8.11
N ALA A 104 -3.37 16.93 8.36
CA ALA A 104 -4.61 16.99 9.13
C ALA A 104 -4.76 15.81 10.09
N GLY A 105 -5.55 15.93 11.13
CA GLY A 105 -5.92 14.79 11.98
C GLY A 105 -5.67 15.05 13.44
N TYR A 106 -5.44 14.00 14.21
CA TYR A 106 -5.46 14.05 15.67
C TYR A 106 -4.34 13.21 16.28
N THR A 107 -3.68 13.72 17.31
CA THR A 107 -2.57 13.01 17.98
C THR A 107 -2.64 13.17 19.51
N TRP A 108 -1.98 12.28 20.25
CA TRP A 108 -1.92 12.27 21.73
C TRP A 108 -0.54 12.69 22.29
N GLY A 109 0.35 13.25 21.47
CA GLY A 109 1.72 13.54 21.88
C GLY A 109 2.46 14.48 20.92
N THR A 110 3.76 14.26 20.73
CA THR A 110 4.66 15.12 19.94
C THR A 110 4.68 14.81 18.43
N HIS A 111 3.62 14.17 17.94
CA HIS A 111 3.56 13.74 16.54
C HIS A 111 3.53 14.94 15.59
N TRP A 112 3.14 16.13 16.06
CA TRP A 112 3.08 17.35 15.27
C TRP A 112 4.44 18.00 14.96
N SER A 113 5.52 17.50 15.57
CA SER A 113 6.89 17.94 15.30
C SER A 113 7.18 18.06 13.82
N ILE A 114 7.96 19.09 13.48
CA ILE A 114 8.46 19.36 12.13
C ILE A 114 9.25 18.19 11.55
N GLU A 115 9.82 17.32 12.39
CA GLU A 115 10.55 16.10 11.99
C GLU A 115 9.61 15.04 11.40
N ASN A 116 8.32 15.06 11.78
CA ASN A 116 7.29 14.15 11.27
C ASN A 116 6.58 14.68 10.00
N ILE A 117 7.13 15.73 9.40
CA ILE A 117 6.57 16.42 8.23
C ILE A 117 7.67 16.53 7.19
N GLY A 118 7.59 15.75 6.12
CA GLY A 118 8.52 15.82 5.00
C GLY A 118 8.27 17.04 4.12
N VAL A 119 9.26 17.36 3.28
CA VAL A 119 9.06 18.29 2.15
C VAL A 119 8.07 17.67 1.16
N ASP A 120 7.18 18.47 0.59
CA ASP A 120 6.10 18.11 -0.34
C ASP A 120 5.24 16.92 0.15
N SER A 121 5.12 16.78 1.48
CA SER A 121 4.45 15.64 2.10
C SER A 121 2.96 15.90 2.34
N MET A 122 2.18 14.81 2.37
CA MET A 122 0.76 14.85 2.71
C MET A 122 0.44 13.81 3.78
N SER A 123 -0.17 14.24 4.89
CA SER A 123 -0.56 13.29 5.92
C SER A 123 -1.92 13.61 6.52
N TRP A 124 -2.79 12.61 6.64
CA TRP A 124 -4.05 12.80 7.35
C TRP A 124 -4.50 11.58 8.14
N GLY A 125 -5.16 11.83 9.27
CA GLY A 125 -5.71 10.78 10.11
C GLY A 125 -5.17 10.83 11.53
N GLN A 126 -5.57 9.85 12.32
CA GLN A 126 -5.12 9.75 13.70
C GLN A 126 -3.67 9.24 13.73
N PHE A 127 -2.76 9.91 14.44
CA PHE A 127 -1.32 9.54 14.53
C PHE A 127 -0.55 9.44 13.20
N SER A 128 -1.12 9.94 12.10
CA SER A 128 -0.49 9.89 10.79
C SER A 128 0.82 10.68 10.76
N SER A 129 1.86 10.15 10.11
CA SER A 129 3.16 10.81 9.92
C SER A 129 3.71 10.55 8.52
N ALA A 130 3.98 11.61 7.76
CA ALA A 130 4.67 11.55 6.48
C ALA A 130 5.97 12.34 6.61
N SER A 131 7.02 11.72 7.15
CA SER A 131 8.30 12.38 7.45
C SER A 131 9.28 12.40 6.26
N GLY A 132 9.07 11.53 5.27
CA GLY A 132 9.89 11.50 4.06
C GLY A 132 9.52 12.60 3.05
N GLU A 133 10.48 13.02 2.22
CA GLU A 133 10.24 13.94 1.10
C GLU A 133 9.26 13.31 0.10
N GLY A 134 8.22 14.05 -0.32
CA GLY A 134 7.16 13.59 -1.20
C GLY A 134 6.29 12.46 -0.60
N ALA A 135 6.41 12.17 0.69
CA ALA A 135 5.72 11.05 1.31
C ALA A 135 4.24 11.33 1.55
N THR A 136 3.42 10.29 1.48
CA THR A 136 1.97 10.35 1.74
C THR A 136 1.56 9.36 2.82
N ALA A 137 0.87 9.79 3.87
CA ALA A 137 0.45 8.92 4.99
C ALA A 137 -1.01 9.14 5.42
N TRP A 138 -1.89 8.16 5.20
CA TRP A 138 -3.32 8.23 5.51
C TRP A 138 -3.76 7.21 6.57
N GLY A 139 -4.63 7.63 7.50
CA GLY A 139 -5.02 6.82 8.65
C GLY A 139 -3.95 6.81 9.74
N ASN A 140 -3.94 5.78 10.60
CA ASN A 140 -2.91 5.59 11.60
C ASN A 140 -1.66 4.95 10.98
N SER A 141 -0.95 5.74 10.16
CA SER A 141 0.11 5.26 9.29
C SER A 141 1.38 6.11 9.34
N SER A 142 2.50 5.53 8.91
CA SER A 142 3.80 6.17 8.88
C SER A 142 4.51 5.97 7.54
N ALA A 143 4.67 7.04 6.75
CA ALA A 143 5.49 7.06 5.55
C ALA A 143 6.80 7.82 5.83
N ARG A 144 7.90 7.08 6.04
CA ARG A 144 9.14 7.63 6.62
C ARG A 144 10.25 7.90 5.62
N SER A 145 10.17 7.31 4.43
CA SER A 145 11.20 7.44 3.39
C SER A 145 10.74 8.32 2.24
N ILE A 146 11.67 8.70 1.37
CA ILE A 146 11.42 9.54 0.20
C ILE A 146 10.44 8.81 -0.74
N TYR A 147 9.42 9.53 -1.20
CA TYR A 147 8.31 9.04 -2.04
C TYR A 147 7.58 7.81 -1.49
N ALA A 148 7.62 7.60 -0.17
CA ALA A 148 6.90 6.51 0.48
C ALA A 148 5.40 6.83 0.60
N THR A 149 4.55 5.83 0.42
CA THR A 149 3.09 5.95 0.57
C THR A 149 2.57 4.93 1.58
N SER A 150 1.96 5.38 2.67
CA SER A 150 1.38 4.50 3.69
C SER A 150 -0.11 4.80 3.88
N TRP A 151 -0.96 3.78 3.83
CA TRP A 151 -2.39 3.92 4.07
C TRP A 151 -2.89 2.79 4.98
N GLY A 152 -3.56 3.14 6.08
CA GLY A 152 -4.31 2.19 6.89
C GLY A 152 -3.87 2.21 8.33
N ASP A 153 -4.55 1.43 9.18
CA ASP A 153 -4.16 1.34 10.58
C ASP A 153 -2.85 0.57 10.72
N SER A 154 -1.92 1.12 11.49
CA SER A 154 -0.61 0.53 11.78
C SER A 154 0.21 0.22 10.52
N SER A 155 -0.04 0.91 9.40
CA SER A 155 0.75 0.74 8.17
C SER A 155 2.06 1.53 8.23
N LEU A 156 3.12 0.96 7.67
CA LEU A 156 4.47 1.50 7.72
C LEU A 156 5.19 1.35 6.38
N SER A 157 5.67 2.47 5.84
CA SER A 157 6.50 2.53 4.64
C SER A 157 7.85 3.17 4.95
N THR A 158 8.92 2.38 4.97
CA THR A 158 10.30 2.85 5.27
C THR A 158 11.27 2.64 4.12
N GLY A 159 10.89 1.92 3.07
CA GLY A 159 11.69 1.80 1.86
C GLY A 159 11.59 3.05 0.98
N LEU A 160 12.67 3.42 0.29
CA LEU A 160 12.60 4.44 -0.77
C LEU A 160 11.55 4.01 -1.81
N ASN A 161 10.65 4.90 -2.22
CA ASN A 161 9.55 4.62 -3.17
C ASN A 161 8.64 3.44 -2.74
N SER A 162 8.56 3.13 -1.44
CA SER A 162 7.74 2.02 -0.95
C SER A 162 6.28 2.39 -0.80
N THR A 163 5.38 1.42 -0.93
CA THR A 163 3.93 1.60 -0.74
C THR A 163 3.37 0.55 0.20
N ALA A 164 2.82 0.96 1.34
CA ALA A 164 2.08 0.10 2.25
C ALA A 164 0.59 0.47 2.29
N TRP A 165 -0.30 -0.52 2.22
CA TRP A 165 -1.74 -0.31 2.22
C TRP A 165 -2.47 -1.36 3.06
N GLY A 166 -3.45 -0.95 3.86
CA GLY A 166 -4.26 -1.81 4.72
C GLY A 166 -3.78 -1.87 6.16
N GLU A 167 -4.38 -2.76 6.96
CA GLU A 167 -4.07 -2.92 8.37
C GLU A 167 -2.73 -3.65 8.54
N GLY A 168 -1.76 -3.03 9.22
CA GLY A 168 -0.47 -3.67 9.50
C GLY A 168 0.37 -3.95 8.24
N GLY A 169 0.15 -3.23 7.14
CA GLY A 169 1.00 -3.33 5.94
C GLY A 169 2.38 -2.72 6.16
N HIS A 170 3.45 -3.47 5.88
CA HIS A 170 4.84 -3.07 6.08
C HIS A 170 5.64 -3.17 4.78
N ALA A 171 5.94 -2.03 4.16
CA ALA A 171 6.77 -1.93 2.95
C ALA A 171 8.12 -1.33 3.32
N THR A 172 9.11 -2.18 3.61
CA THR A 172 10.42 -1.75 4.14
C THR A 172 11.56 -1.89 3.13
N GLY A 173 11.38 -2.68 2.06
CA GLY A 173 12.33 -2.75 0.94
C GLY A 173 12.23 -1.56 0.00
N ILE A 174 13.32 -1.21 -0.69
CA ILE A 174 13.30 -0.16 -1.73
C ILE A 174 12.36 -0.57 -2.85
N GLY A 175 11.45 0.31 -3.28
CA GLY A 175 10.46 0.04 -4.33
C GLY A 175 9.46 -1.07 -3.98
N SER A 176 9.36 -1.45 -2.70
CA SER A 176 8.47 -2.53 -2.27
C SER A 176 7.02 -2.08 -2.19
N THR A 177 6.09 -3.03 -2.40
CA THR A 177 4.65 -2.80 -2.25
C THR A 177 4.06 -3.85 -1.32
N ALA A 178 3.45 -3.44 -0.21
CA ALA A 178 2.76 -4.31 0.74
C ALA A 178 1.29 -3.91 0.81
N TRP A 179 0.36 -4.82 0.50
CA TRP A 179 -1.04 -4.44 0.47
C TRP A 179 -1.98 -5.53 0.99
N GLY A 180 -2.81 -5.14 1.96
CA GLY A 180 -3.78 -5.97 2.64
C GLY A 180 -3.57 -5.98 4.15
N GLU A 181 -3.82 -7.11 4.81
CA GLU A 181 -3.80 -7.23 6.26
C GLU A 181 -2.52 -7.96 6.72
N TRP A 182 -1.74 -7.40 7.64
CA TRP A 182 -0.52 -8.03 8.17
C TRP A 182 0.47 -8.50 7.08
N THR A 183 0.70 -7.65 6.08
CA THR A 183 1.58 -7.96 4.94
C THR A 183 2.98 -7.36 5.09
N PHE A 184 4.04 -8.10 4.75
CA PHE A 184 5.43 -7.68 4.92
C PHE A 184 6.23 -7.79 3.62
N ALA A 185 6.42 -6.67 2.92
CA ALA A 185 7.27 -6.55 1.73
C ALA A 185 8.64 -5.95 2.13
N THR A 186 9.57 -6.80 2.55
CA THR A 186 10.88 -6.37 3.10
C THR A 186 12.02 -6.52 2.09
N GLY A 187 11.79 -7.31 1.03
CA GLY A 187 12.73 -7.43 -0.10
C GLY A 187 12.70 -6.22 -1.03
N TYR A 188 13.81 -5.96 -1.72
CA TYR A 188 13.87 -4.84 -2.67
C TYR A 188 13.07 -5.17 -3.92
N TYR A 189 12.26 -4.23 -4.36
CA TYR A 189 11.26 -4.39 -5.43
C TYR A 189 10.32 -5.58 -5.18
N SER A 190 10.12 -5.96 -3.92
CA SER A 190 9.19 -7.03 -3.55
C SER A 190 7.75 -6.56 -3.59
N THR A 191 6.82 -7.46 -3.88
CA THR A 191 5.38 -7.16 -3.94
C THR A 191 4.60 -8.17 -3.11
N VAL A 192 3.73 -7.69 -2.24
CA VAL A 192 2.90 -8.51 -1.36
C VAL A 192 1.45 -8.10 -1.46
N TRP A 193 0.54 -9.08 -1.60
CA TRP A 193 -0.89 -8.84 -1.68
C TRP A 193 -1.69 -9.91 -0.93
N GLY A 194 -2.51 -9.50 0.03
CA GLY A 194 -3.44 -10.39 0.73
C GLY A 194 -3.40 -10.27 2.25
N SER A 195 -3.42 -11.39 2.97
CA SER A 195 -3.49 -11.41 4.44
C SER A 195 -2.42 -12.33 5.03
N GLU A 196 -1.65 -11.83 6.00
CA GLU A 196 -0.57 -12.59 6.67
C GLU A 196 0.54 -13.05 5.71
N THR A 197 0.83 -12.25 4.68
CA THR A 197 1.75 -12.60 3.59
C THR A 197 3.11 -11.91 3.70
N VAL A 198 4.19 -12.61 3.31
CA VAL A 198 5.58 -12.13 3.45
C VAL A 198 6.34 -12.27 2.12
N SER A 199 7.12 -11.26 1.77
CA SER A 199 8.07 -11.29 0.65
C SER A 199 9.35 -10.55 1.06
N ASP A 200 10.42 -11.30 1.34
CA ASP A 200 11.66 -10.76 1.96
C ASP A 200 12.89 -10.77 1.02
N ALA A 201 12.70 -11.23 -0.21
CA ALA A 201 13.73 -11.37 -1.22
C ALA A 201 13.61 -10.35 -2.35
N TYR A 202 14.70 -10.17 -3.08
CA TYR A 202 14.77 -9.21 -4.17
C TYR A 202 13.86 -9.66 -5.31
N TYR A 203 13.02 -8.75 -5.80
CA TYR A 203 12.05 -9.01 -6.86
C TYR A 203 11.06 -10.14 -6.54
N SER A 204 10.91 -10.55 -5.27
CA SER A 204 9.96 -11.61 -4.92
C SER A 204 8.53 -11.07 -4.87
N THR A 205 7.56 -11.94 -5.16
CA THR A 205 6.14 -11.60 -5.14
C THR A 205 5.34 -12.64 -4.36
N ALA A 206 4.51 -12.23 -3.40
CA ALA A 206 3.65 -13.13 -2.63
C ALA A 206 2.18 -12.66 -2.68
N TRP A 207 1.27 -13.53 -3.14
CA TRP A 207 -0.16 -13.26 -3.25
C TRP A 207 -1.00 -14.33 -2.53
N GLY A 208 -1.92 -13.90 -1.66
CA GLY A 208 -2.94 -14.77 -1.07
C GLY A 208 -3.03 -14.69 0.45
N LYS A 209 -3.17 -15.83 1.14
CA LYS A 209 -3.27 -15.87 2.60
C LYS A 209 -2.14 -16.69 3.22
N GLY A 210 -1.35 -16.09 4.10
CA GLY A 210 -0.26 -16.80 4.77
C GLY A 210 0.89 -17.20 3.83
N THR A 211 0.98 -16.63 2.63
CA THR A 211 2.00 -16.99 1.63
C THR A 211 3.34 -16.31 1.90
N ILE A 212 4.43 -16.98 1.55
CA ILE A 212 5.81 -16.60 1.85
C ILE A 212 6.66 -16.70 0.56
N ALA A 213 7.25 -15.60 0.11
CA ALA A 213 8.15 -15.57 -1.06
C ALA A 213 9.56 -15.08 -0.67
N GLU A 214 10.44 -16.03 -0.33
CA GLU A 214 11.73 -15.75 0.32
C GLU A 214 12.97 -15.96 -0.57
N SER A 215 12.78 -16.25 -1.86
CA SER A 215 13.90 -16.39 -2.80
C SER A 215 13.89 -15.31 -3.87
N VAL A 216 15.08 -14.98 -4.38
CA VAL A 216 15.23 -13.92 -5.39
C VAL A 216 14.41 -14.25 -6.63
N SER A 217 13.60 -13.30 -7.07
CA SER A 217 12.66 -13.44 -8.20
C SER A 217 11.63 -14.57 -8.02
N SER A 218 11.41 -15.08 -6.81
CA SER A 218 10.40 -16.11 -6.56
C SER A 218 8.99 -15.51 -6.52
N THR A 219 8.01 -16.25 -7.00
CA THR A 219 6.60 -15.91 -6.87
C THR A 219 5.85 -16.97 -6.05
N ALA A 220 5.04 -16.56 -5.07
CA ALA A 220 4.18 -17.44 -4.29
C ALA A 220 2.71 -17.03 -4.45
N PHE A 221 1.83 -17.99 -4.71
CA PHE A 221 0.38 -17.80 -4.76
C PHE A 221 -0.36 -18.73 -3.79
N GLY A 222 -1.62 -18.41 -3.49
CA GLY A 222 -2.56 -19.35 -2.85
C GLY A 222 -2.66 -19.17 -1.34
N ALA A 223 -2.62 -20.27 -0.61
CA ALA A 223 -2.73 -20.25 0.85
C ALA A 223 -1.65 -21.10 1.51
N TRP A 224 -0.93 -20.52 2.47
CA TRP A 224 0.00 -21.24 3.35
C TRP A 224 0.96 -22.16 2.57
N ASN A 225 1.67 -21.61 1.57
CA ASN A 225 2.76 -22.33 0.93
C ASN A 225 3.84 -22.70 1.96
N THR A 226 4.63 -23.72 1.66
CA THR A 226 5.73 -24.17 2.49
C THR A 226 6.70 -23.02 2.76
N GLY A 227 6.99 -22.19 1.75
CA GLY A 227 8.02 -21.15 1.85
C GLY A 227 9.40 -21.77 2.06
N GLY A 228 10.39 -20.95 2.43
CA GLY A 228 11.67 -21.47 2.92
C GLY A 228 12.54 -22.12 1.86
N TYR A 229 13.24 -21.29 1.10
CA TYR A 229 14.55 -21.65 0.53
C TYR A 229 15.43 -20.40 0.54
N THR A 230 15.76 -19.97 1.74
CA THR A 230 16.91 -19.11 1.95
C THR A 230 18.06 -20.06 2.28
N HIS A 231 18.95 -20.26 1.33
CA HIS A 231 20.18 -21.00 1.60
C HIS A 231 20.85 -20.41 2.85
N LEU A 232 20.99 -21.26 3.87
CA LEU A 232 21.70 -21.02 5.13
C LEU A 232 23.23 -20.97 4.91
N ASP A 233 23.72 -20.10 4.05
CA ASP A 233 25.11 -19.66 4.14
C ASP A 233 25.07 -18.23 4.64
N GLY A 234 25.63 -18.00 5.84
CA GLY A 234 25.72 -16.73 6.55
C GLY A 234 26.52 -15.62 5.84
N GLY A 235 26.41 -15.51 4.53
CA GLY A 235 26.80 -14.35 3.76
C GLY A 235 25.77 -13.24 3.96
N ASN A 236 25.99 -12.42 4.97
CA ASN A 236 25.53 -11.03 4.97
C ASN A 236 26.12 -10.36 3.72
N SER A 237 25.48 -10.53 2.55
CA SER A 237 25.86 -9.81 1.34
C SER A 237 25.33 -8.40 1.51
N THR A 238 26.21 -7.53 2.01
CA THR A 238 25.97 -6.09 2.22
C THR A 238 25.90 -5.32 0.91
N ASN A 239 25.87 -6.00 -0.24
CA ASN A 239 25.78 -5.42 -1.55
C ASN A 239 24.42 -5.77 -2.17
N ASP A 240 23.68 -4.71 -2.45
CA ASP A 240 22.31 -4.57 -2.94
C ASP A 240 21.98 -5.30 -4.28
N GLY A 241 22.87 -6.16 -4.76
CA GLY A 241 22.75 -6.84 -6.06
C GLY A 241 22.82 -8.36 -6.01
N ASP A 242 23.30 -8.96 -4.92
CA ASP A 242 23.68 -10.39 -4.88
C ASP A 242 23.06 -11.14 -3.69
N LYS A 243 21.76 -10.99 -3.43
CA LYS A 243 21.02 -12.20 -2.99
C LYS A 243 20.99 -13.10 -4.22
N LYS A 244 21.88 -14.11 -4.24
CA LYS A 244 22.25 -14.85 -5.45
C LYS A 244 21.11 -15.71 -5.99
N TRP A 245 21.10 -15.93 -7.30
CA TRP A 245 20.28 -16.97 -7.92
C TRP A 245 20.83 -18.35 -7.53
N PHE A 246 20.07 -19.11 -6.74
CA PHE A 246 20.41 -20.50 -6.40
C PHE A 246 19.47 -21.47 -7.11
N ASP A 247 20.04 -22.39 -7.88
CA ASP A 247 19.31 -23.31 -8.74
C ASP A 247 18.28 -24.20 -8.01
N LEU A 248 18.46 -24.43 -6.71
CA LEU A 248 17.56 -25.24 -5.88
C LEU A 248 16.50 -24.42 -5.13
N ASP A 249 16.52 -23.09 -5.24
CA ASP A 249 15.45 -22.28 -4.65
C ASP A 249 14.20 -22.24 -5.56
N PRO A 250 13.01 -21.96 -5.00
CA PRO A 250 11.79 -21.77 -5.74
C PRO A 250 11.87 -20.57 -6.65
N LEU A 251 11.32 -20.78 -7.83
CA LEU A 251 10.92 -19.74 -8.75
C LEU A 251 9.41 -19.48 -8.64
N LEU A 252 8.61 -20.54 -8.46
CA LEU A 252 7.16 -20.46 -8.31
C LEU A 252 6.65 -21.47 -7.28
N GLU A 253 5.83 -21.02 -6.35
CA GLU A 253 5.10 -21.87 -5.42
C GLU A 253 3.60 -21.55 -5.44
N VAL A 254 2.76 -22.57 -5.43
CA VAL A 254 1.31 -22.43 -5.24
C VAL A 254 0.92 -23.16 -3.98
N GLY A 255 0.68 -22.42 -2.91
CA GLY A 255 0.26 -22.94 -1.62
C GLY A 255 -1.18 -23.43 -1.61
N ASN A 256 -1.40 -24.61 -1.03
CA ASN A 256 -2.72 -25.19 -0.73
C ASN A 256 -2.79 -25.71 0.72
N GLY A 257 -1.97 -25.12 1.58
CA GLY A 257 -1.84 -25.50 2.97
C GLY A 257 -2.88 -24.84 3.86
N THR A 258 -2.67 -25.02 5.16
CA THR A 258 -3.37 -24.34 6.24
C THR A 258 -2.35 -23.70 7.17
N TYR A 259 -2.80 -22.82 8.07
CA TYR A 259 -1.95 -22.22 9.11
C TYR A 259 -1.13 -23.27 9.89
N ALA A 260 -1.73 -24.42 10.19
CA ALA A 260 -1.09 -25.49 10.95
C ALA A 260 -0.25 -26.45 10.11
N SER A 261 -0.49 -26.51 8.80
CA SER A 261 0.18 -27.45 7.88
C SER A 261 0.34 -26.80 6.52
N ARG A 262 1.49 -26.14 6.34
CA ARG A 262 1.86 -25.49 5.09
C ARG A 262 2.16 -26.54 4.02
N SER A 263 1.66 -26.35 2.80
CA SER A 263 1.90 -27.25 1.67
C SER A 263 1.81 -26.52 0.34
N ASN A 264 2.50 -27.07 -0.67
CA ASN A 264 2.46 -26.58 -2.05
C ASN A 264 1.72 -27.58 -2.94
N ALA A 265 0.74 -27.12 -3.72
CA ALA A 265 0.17 -27.88 -4.82
C ALA A 265 1.14 -27.96 -6.02
N LEU A 266 1.92 -26.90 -6.24
CA LEU A 266 2.89 -26.76 -7.32
C LEU A 266 4.15 -26.09 -6.76
N THR A 267 5.32 -26.65 -7.06
CA THR A 267 6.62 -25.99 -6.85
C THR A 267 7.42 -26.07 -8.13
N VAL A 268 7.91 -24.95 -8.62
CA VAL A 268 8.93 -24.87 -9.67
C VAL A 268 10.17 -24.27 -9.03
N ILE A 269 11.30 -24.97 -9.10
CA ILE A 269 12.59 -24.45 -8.66
C ILE A 269 13.40 -23.90 -9.84
N LYS A 270 14.40 -23.08 -9.54
CA LYS A 270 15.15 -22.29 -10.51
C LYS A 270 15.92 -23.11 -11.56
N ASN A 271 16.26 -24.36 -11.27
CA ASN A 271 16.86 -25.29 -12.24
C ASN A 271 15.85 -25.88 -13.25
N GLY A 272 14.58 -25.48 -13.18
CA GLY A 272 13.51 -25.94 -14.07
C GLY A 272 12.78 -27.21 -13.60
N GLN A 273 13.19 -27.83 -12.49
CA GLN A 273 12.44 -28.95 -11.91
C GLN A 273 11.11 -28.45 -11.36
N THR A 274 10.05 -29.20 -11.64
CA THR A 274 8.68 -28.90 -11.21
C THR A 274 8.13 -30.10 -10.46
N THR A 275 7.50 -29.87 -9.32
CA THR A 275 6.73 -30.86 -8.56
C THR A 275 5.26 -30.47 -8.55
N LEU A 276 4.39 -31.44 -8.79
CA LEU A 276 2.95 -31.33 -8.64
C LEU A 276 2.55 -32.28 -7.50
N GLN A 277 1.95 -31.73 -6.46
CA GLN A 277 1.40 -32.53 -5.36
C GLN A 277 -0.11 -32.69 -5.58
N ASN A 278 -0.50 -33.85 -6.08
CA ASN A 278 -1.91 -34.19 -6.21
C ASN A 278 -2.45 -34.67 -4.86
N LYS A 279 -3.36 -33.90 -4.25
CA LYS A 279 -4.29 -34.45 -3.25
C LYS A 279 -5.48 -34.98 -4.06
N TYR A 280 -5.79 -36.27 -3.93
CA TYR A 280 -6.82 -36.98 -4.70
C TYR A 280 -8.07 -36.11 -4.96
N TRP A 281 -8.49 -36.01 -6.23
CA TRP A 281 -9.69 -35.30 -6.65
C TRP A 281 -10.85 -36.30 -6.81
N ASP A 282 -11.92 -36.14 -6.01
CA ASP A 282 -13.19 -36.84 -6.20
C ASP A 282 -14.13 -36.00 -7.08
N GLU A 283 -14.37 -36.46 -8.31
CA GLU A 283 -15.26 -35.81 -9.28
C GLU A 283 -16.72 -35.79 -8.83
N GLN A 284 -17.13 -36.72 -7.96
CA GLN A 284 -18.50 -36.86 -7.47
C GLN A 284 -18.75 -35.98 -6.23
N ASN A 285 -17.72 -35.74 -5.42
CA ASN A 285 -17.77 -34.89 -4.24
C ASN A 285 -16.55 -33.94 -4.20
N PRO A 286 -16.54 -32.85 -4.99
CA PRO A 286 -15.39 -31.95 -5.14
C PRO A 286 -15.02 -31.18 -3.85
N THR A 287 -15.76 -31.39 -2.76
CA THR A 287 -15.57 -30.74 -1.45
C THR A 287 -15.00 -31.68 -0.38
N GLU A 288 -14.94 -32.99 -0.62
CA GLU A 288 -14.40 -33.93 0.35
C GLU A 288 -12.97 -34.31 -0.04
N ILE A 289 -12.01 -34.04 0.85
CA ILE A 289 -10.68 -34.67 0.77
C ILE A 289 -10.93 -36.14 1.09
N PRO A 290 -10.71 -37.09 0.15
CA PRO A 290 -10.90 -38.50 0.45
C PRO A 290 -10.06 -38.86 1.67
N ALA A 291 -10.69 -39.43 2.69
CA ALA A 291 -9.96 -39.94 3.85
C ALA A 291 -8.90 -40.92 3.34
N ASP A 292 -7.64 -40.61 3.64
CA ASP A 292 -6.42 -41.37 3.37
C ASP A 292 -6.67 -42.86 2.98
N PRO A 293 -6.40 -43.27 1.73
CA PRO A 293 -6.62 -44.62 1.27
C PRO A 293 -5.34 -45.45 1.41
N ASP A 294 -4.86 -45.64 2.65
CA ASP A 294 -4.21 -46.90 3.02
C ASP A 294 -5.25 -48.05 3.15
N THR A 295 -6.48 -47.82 2.68
CA THR A 295 -7.53 -48.84 2.55
C THR A 295 -7.79 -49.14 1.07
N GLU A 296 -7.09 -50.17 0.61
CA GLU A 296 -7.30 -50.98 -0.60
C GLU A 296 -8.59 -50.73 -1.40
N LEU A 297 -8.62 -49.77 -2.32
CA LEU A 297 -9.53 -49.81 -3.48
C LEU A 297 -8.86 -49.14 -4.70
N ALA A 298 -8.14 -49.96 -5.45
CA ALA A 298 -7.80 -49.67 -6.85
C ALA A 298 -9.08 -49.77 -7.70
N GLY A 299 -9.46 -48.68 -8.37
CA GLY A 299 -10.59 -48.69 -9.31
C GLY A 299 -10.98 -47.30 -9.83
N ASP A 300 -10.27 -46.82 -10.85
CA ASP A 300 -10.61 -45.67 -11.71
C ASP A 300 -12.06 -45.72 -12.21
N GLN A 301 -12.80 -44.60 -12.21
CA GLN A 301 -13.78 -44.31 -13.28
C GLN A 301 -13.84 -42.81 -13.66
N SER A 302 -13.07 -42.46 -14.69
CA SER A 302 -13.36 -41.51 -15.78
C SER A 302 -12.76 -40.09 -15.76
N SER A 303 -12.13 -39.71 -14.65
CA SER A 303 -10.85 -38.96 -14.67
C SER A 303 -9.84 -39.43 -13.60
N ALA A 304 -10.12 -40.61 -13.01
CA ALA A 304 -9.24 -41.51 -12.23
C ALA A 304 -8.35 -40.96 -11.10
N GLY A 305 -8.33 -39.66 -10.83
CA GLY A 305 -7.25 -39.08 -10.03
C GLY A 305 -5.90 -39.07 -10.75
N GLU A 306 -5.89 -38.91 -12.08
CA GLU A 306 -4.63 -38.76 -12.83
C GLU A 306 -3.83 -37.53 -12.31
N ALA A 307 -2.59 -37.75 -11.87
CA ALA A 307 -1.72 -36.69 -11.32
C ALA A 307 -1.33 -35.62 -12.36
N LEU A 308 -1.50 -35.90 -13.66
CA LEU A 308 -1.26 -34.97 -14.75
C LEU A 308 -2.04 -35.38 -16.02
N VAL A 309 -3.21 -34.77 -16.24
CA VAL A 309 -3.98 -34.94 -17.48
C VAL A 309 -3.43 -34.00 -18.56
N VAL A 310 -2.74 -34.52 -19.58
CA VAL A 310 -2.29 -33.72 -20.73
C VAL A 310 -3.19 -33.95 -21.94
N ARG A 311 -4.06 -32.99 -22.26
CA ARG A 311 -4.90 -33.04 -23.47
C ARG A 311 -4.19 -32.33 -24.63
N GLY A 312 -3.83 -33.08 -25.69
CA GLY A 312 -3.19 -32.55 -26.91
C GLY A 312 -1.85 -33.22 -27.25
N HIS A 313 -1.05 -32.60 -28.12
CA HIS A 313 0.29 -33.10 -28.46
C HIS A 313 1.32 -32.70 -27.40
N ALA A 314 1.59 -33.57 -26.43
CA ALA A 314 2.77 -33.47 -25.59
C ALA A 314 3.93 -34.27 -26.20
N ARG A 315 5.05 -33.60 -26.46
CA ARG A 315 6.31 -34.26 -26.80
C ARG A 315 7.18 -34.30 -25.56
N PHE A 316 7.31 -35.47 -24.95
CA PHE A 316 8.30 -35.71 -23.91
C PHE A 316 9.65 -35.99 -24.57
N GLY A 317 10.51 -34.97 -24.66
CA GLY A 317 11.86 -35.10 -25.20
C GLY A 317 12.80 -35.70 -24.16
N GLY A 318 12.90 -37.02 -24.07
CA GLY A 318 13.80 -37.73 -23.15
C GLY A 318 13.27 -39.06 -22.65
N ASN A 319 14.02 -39.70 -21.75
CA ASN A 319 13.56 -40.91 -21.06
C ASN A 319 12.51 -40.54 -20.01
N VAL A 320 11.30 -41.07 -20.15
CA VAL A 320 10.26 -41.00 -19.12
C VAL A 320 10.45 -42.18 -18.18
N THR A 321 11.00 -41.93 -16.98
CA THR A 321 11.18 -42.96 -15.96
C THR A 321 10.00 -42.95 -15.01
N MET A 322 9.15 -43.98 -15.09
CA MET A 322 8.06 -44.20 -14.15
C MET A 322 8.46 -45.35 -13.21
N PRO A 323 8.81 -45.08 -11.94
CA PRO A 323 9.01 -46.15 -10.97
C PRO A 323 7.69 -46.91 -10.85
N ARG A 324 7.76 -48.25 -10.92
CA ARG A 324 6.63 -49.14 -11.14
C ARG A 324 5.58 -49.06 -10.00
N GLN A 325 4.66 -48.10 -10.10
CA GLN A 325 3.41 -47.99 -9.34
C GLN A 325 2.33 -47.46 -10.30
N GLY A 326 1.69 -48.36 -11.04
CA GLY A 326 0.57 -48.05 -11.94
C GLY A 326 0.63 -48.79 -13.27
N ASP A 327 -0.55 -49.11 -13.81
CA ASP A 327 -0.71 -49.61 -15.17
C ASP A 327 -0.58 -48.45 -16.17
N ILE A 328 0.20 -48.63 -17.23
CA ILE A 328 0.26 -47.66 -18.34
C ILE A 328 -0.83 -48.03 -19.35
N TRP A 329 -1.88 -47.23 -19.43
CA TRP A 329 -2.87 -47.33 -20.50
C TRP A 329 -2.47 -46.46 -21.69
N MET A 330 -1.91 -47.09 -22.73
CA MET A 330 -1.70 -46.44 -24.04
C MET A 330 -2.83 -46.85 -24.98
N GLY A 331 -3.91 -46.07 -25.03
CA GLY A 331 -4.99 -46.25 -25.99
C GLY A 331 -4.69 -45.56 -27.31
N ALA A 332 -4.51 -46.32 -28.39
CA ALA A 332 -4.60 -45.74 -29.73
C ALA A 332 -6.09 -45.61 -30.09
N PHE A 333 -6.63 -44.39 -30.09
CA PHE A 333 -7.94 -44.11 -30.70
C PHE A 333 -7.79 -44.13 -32.21
N GLY A 334 -7.80 -45.34 -32.79
CA GLY A 334 -7.98 -45.54 -34.22
C GLY A 334 -9.44 -45.24 -34.60
N ASN A 335 -9.64 -44.46 -35.65
CA ASN A 335 -10.97 -44.20 -36.20
C ASN A 335 -11.62 -45.56 -36.58
N PRO A 336 -12.90 -45.85 -36.28
CA PRO A 336 -13.46 -47.21 -36.39
C PRO A 336 -13.64 -47.78 -37.82
N GLU A 337 -13.11 -47.14 -38.86
CA GLU A 337 -13.50 -47.43 -40.25
C GLU A 337 -12.68 -48.51 -40.97
N ASP A 338 -11.62 -49.08 -40.40
CA ASP A 338 -10.75 -50.05 -41.10
C ASP A 338 -10.95 -51.54 -40.73
N SER A 339 -12.08 -51.93 -40.13
CA SER A 339 -12.37 -53.33 -39.76
C SER A 339 -13.36 -54.05 -40.69
N GLY A 340 -13.35 -53.74 -41.98
CA GLY A 340 -14.29 -54.34 -42.93
C GLY A 340 -13.68 -54.76 -44.27
N GLN A 341 -12.84 -55.81 -44.29
CA GLN A 341 -12.80 -56.79 -45.39
C GLN A 341 -11.86 -57.98 -45.10
N GLN A 342 -12.43 -59.04 -44.51
CA GLN A 342 -12.05 -60.42 -44.88
C GLN A 342 -13.34 -61.21 -45.06
N GLY A 343 -13.84 -61.22 -46.30
CA GLY A 343 -14.88 -62.14 -46.75
C GLY A 343 -14.23 -63.48 -47.09
N GLY A 344 -14.77 -64.56 -46.53
CA GLY A 344 -14.39 -65.92 -46.89
C GLY A 344 -15.03 -66.40 -48.18
N SER A 345 -14.29 -67.23 -48.92
CA SER A 345 -14.63 -68.61 -49.33
C SER A 345 -13.48 -69.15 -50.16
#